data_AF-A0A819VLG9-F1
#
_entry.id   AF-A0A819VLG9-F1
#
_cell.length_a   1.000
_cell.length_b   1.000
_cell.length_c   1.000
_cell.angle_alpha   90.00
_cell.angle_beta   90.00
_cell.angle_gamma   90.00
#
_symmetry.space_group_name_H-M   'P 1'
#
loop_
_entity.id
_entity.type
_entity.pdbx_description
1 polymer ?
#
loop_
_entity_poly.entity_id
_entity_poly.type
_entity_poly.pdbx_seq_one_letter_code
_entity_poly.pdbx_strand_id
1 'polypeptide(L)'
;MRSLSNPDECTIISAESELLKGGCHFNVLKLSLTYSKDDNRLPKSIIVKNLKWGKKLTEKIGLYCKQMLNVNDRETMYLKSYEIETGFYKTFSQYVQGLKVPKVYYIYENVFQNEFKLVMEDLSYCDNGQKFGFSLKKSRICLKQLAMFHAANWMNPAKNVGGKFWDIGGYWTGTKREGPNYYPFLKGAGHVFIERKHALYIEKI
;
A
#
# COMPACT_ATOMS: atom_id res chain seq x y z
N MET A 1 -25.70 -21.90 25.27
CA MET A 1 -24.83 -22.50 24.24
C MET A 1 -23.38 -22.25 24.62
N ARG A 2 -22.69 -23.23 25.21
CA ARG A 2 -21.23 -23.17 25.39
C ARG A 2 -20.60 -23.65 24.09
N SER A 3 -19.93 -22.76 23.37
CA SER A 3 -19.07 -23.14 22.25
C SER A 3 -17.99 -24.06 22.79
N LEU A 4 -18.04 -25.35 22.45
CA LEU A 4 -16.92 -26.26 22.63
C LEU A 4 -15.85 -25.80 21.65
N SER A 5 -14.92 -24.97 22.11
CA SER A 5 -13.75 -24.57 21.32
C SER A 5 -13.03 -25.84 20.89
N ASN A 6 -12.87 -26.03 19.58
CA ASN A 6 -12.17 -27.16 19.02
C ASN A 6 -10.75 -27.19 19.62
N PRO A 7 -10.32 -28.25 20.32
CA PRO A 7 -9.01 -28.29 20.99
C PRO A 7 -7.82 -28.10 20.04
N ASP A 8 -8.05 -28.14 18.73
CA ASP A 8 -7.07 -27.85 17.67
C ASP A 8 -7.04 -26.39 17.20
N GLU A 9 -7.89 -25.52 17.73
CA GLU A 9 -7.92 -24.12 17.34
C GLU A 9 -6.76 -23.34 17.97
N CYS A 10 -5.80 -22.95 17.14
CA CYS A 10 -4.71 -22.08 17.54
C CYS A 10 -5.23 -20.65 17.70
N THR A 11 -5.11 -20.09 18.91
CA THR A 11 -5.62 -18.75 19.26
C THR A 11 -4.48 -17.81 19.57
N ILE A 12 -4.68 -16.51 19.34
CA ILE A 12 -3.72 -15.47 19.75
C ILE A 12 -3.86 -15.28 21.26
N ILE A 13 -2.80 -15.53 22.02
CA ILE A 13 -2.74 -15.29 23.47
C ILE A 13 -2.45 -13.82 23.75
N SER A 14 -1.49 -13.25 23.02
CA SER A 14 -1.09 -11.86 23.21
C SER A 14 -0.66 -11.23 21.89
N ALA A 15 -0.81 -9.91 21.82
CA ALA A 15 -0.34 -9.08 20.74
C ALA A 15 0.34 -7.85 21.31
N GLU A 16 1.63 -7.69 21.02
CA GLU A 16 2.39 -6.51 21.40
C GLU A 16 2.47 -5.55 20.22
N SER A 17 2.14 -4.28 20.45
CA SER A 17 2.10 -3.27 19.39
C SER A 17 3.29 -2.32 19.45
N GLU A 18 3.95 -2.13 18.31
CA GLU A 18 4.99 -1.13 18.10
C GLU A 18 4.54 -0.13 17.03
N LEU A 19 4.62 1.18 17.33
CA LEU A 19 4.36 2.22 16.34
C LEU A 19 5.60 2.45 15.47
N LEU A 20 5.49 2.13 14.18
CA LEU A 20 6.56 2.35 13.21
C LEU A 20 6.64 3.82 12.80
N LYS A 21 7.83 4.40 12.89
CA LYS A 21 8.12 5.79 12.51
C LYS A 21 8.73 5.86 11.10
N GLY A 22 8.57 7.00 10.42
CA GLY A 22 9.24 7.29 9.14
C GLY A 22 8.35 7.22 7.89
N GLY A 23 7.08 6.83 8.04
CA GLY A 23 6.07 7.01 6.99
C GLY A 23 5.58 8.45 6.93
N CYS A 24 5.25 8.95 5.74
CA CYS A 24 4.80 10.34 5.60
C CYS A 24 3.42 10.60 6.24
N HIS A 25 2.52 9.61 6.37
CA HIS A 25 1.10 9.88 6.70
C HIS A 25 0.34 8.79 7.47
N PHE A 26 0.88 8.08 8.48
CA PHE A 26 0.11 6.95 9.06
C PHE A 26 0.50 6.55 10.48
N ASN A 27 -0.49 6.04 11.22
CA ASN A 27 -0.27 5.09 12.30
C ASN A 27 -0.07 3.71 11.67
N VAL A 28 1.18 3.38 11.36
CA VAL A 28 1.56 2.00 11.00
C VAL A 28 2.00 1.31 12.28
N LEU A 29 1.30 0.26 12.66
CA LEU A 29 1.63 -0.56 13.80
C LEU A 29 2.22 -1.88 13.30
N LYS A 30 3.31 -2.32 13.93
CA LYS A 30 3.72 -3.72 13.89
C LYS A 30 3.09 -4.41 15.10
N LEU A 31 2.41 -5.52 14.87
CA LEU A 31 1.93 -6.39 15.94
C LEU A 31 2.77 -7.65 15.96
N SER A 32 3.44 -7.91 17.08
CA SER A 32 4.10 -9.17 17.38
C SER A 32 3.09 -10.10 18.04
N LEU A 33 2.88 -11.28 17.48
CA LEU A 33 1.81 -12.19 17.85
C LEU A 33 2.36 -13.40 18.60
N THR A 34 1.76 -13.72 19.75
CA THR A 34 2.02 -14.96 20.49
C THR A 34 0.78 -15.83 20.43
N TYR A 35 0.95 -17.09 20.04
CA TYR A 35 -0.14 -18.05 19.88
C TYR A 35 -0.15 -19.11 20.98
N SER A 36 -1.29 -19.77 21.16
CA SER A 36 -1.47 -20.85 22.14
C SER A 36 -0.71 -22.13 21.82
N LYS A 37 -0.36 -22.32 20.54
CA LYS A 37 0.50 -23.39 20.06
C LYS A 37 1.54 -22.80 19.12
N ASP A 38 2.76 -23.33 19.15
CA ASP A 38 3.77 -22.96 18.18
C ASP A 38 3.44 -23.60 16.83
N ASP A 39 3.13 -22.77 15.84
CA ASP A 39 2.88 -23.21 14.46
C ASP A 39 3.67 -22.30 13.52
N ASN A 40 4.69 -22.87 12.88
CA ASN A 40 5.56 -22.17 11.93
C ASN A 40 4.82 -21.67 10.68
N ARG A 41 3.57 -22.10 10.45
CA ARG A 41 2.73 -21.61 9.35
C ARG A 41 2.02 -20.28 9.70
N LEU A 42 1.96 -19.92 10.98
CA LEU A 42 1.32 -18.69 11.43
C LEU A 42 2.29 -17.50 11.41
N PRO A 43 1.82 -16.29 11.07
CA PRO A 43 2.68 -15.12 11.08
C PRO A 43 3.05 -14.75 12.51
N LYS A 44 4.36 -14.69 12.80
CA LYS A 44 4.89 -14.21 14.10
C LYS A 44 4.69 -12.72 14.28
N SER A 45 4.57 -11.98 13.18
CA SER A 45 4.23 -10.56 13.19
C SER A 45 3.42 -10.17 11.97
N ILE A 46 2.63 -9.11 12.13
CA ILE A 46 1.81 -8.50 11.08
C ILE A 46 1.95 -6.97 11.12
N ILE A 47 1.69 -6.33 10.00
CA ILE A 47 1.62 -4.88 9.88
C ILE A 47 0.16 -4.44 9.77
N VAL A 48 -0.21 -3.49 10.60
CA VAL A 48 -1.53 -2.86 10.61
C VAL A 48 -1.38 -1.40 10.21
N LYS A 49 -1.94 -1.03 9.06
CA LYS A 49 -2.14 0.37 8.68
C LYS A 49 -3.58 0.74 9.00
N ASN A 50 -3.74 1.76 9.82
CA ASN A 50 -5.06 2.26 10.19
C ASN A 50 -5.13 3.77 9.95
N LEU A 51 -6.08 4.17 9.11
CA LEU A 51 -6.52 5.54 8.98
C LEU A 51 -7.95 5.63 9.50
N LYS A 52 -8.15 6.56 10.42
CA LYS A 52 -9.47 7.01 10.83
C LYS A 52 -9.45 8.50 11.06
N TRP A 53 -10.07 9.25 10.15
CA TRP A 53 -10.25 10.69 10.35
C TRP A 53 -11.57 10.96 11.07
N GLY A 54 -11.46 11.42 12.32
CA GLY A 54 -12.58 11.85 13.16
C GLY A 54 -13.21 13.19 12.73
N LYS A 55 -13.40 13.41 11.42
CA LYS A 55 -14.02 14.62 10.87
C LYS A 55 -15.52 14.68 11.21
N LYS A 56 -16.04 15.90 11.38
CA LYS A 56 -17.48 16.13 11.57
C LYS A 56 -18.25 15.72 10.32
N LEU A 57 -19.56 15.46 10.46
CA LEU A 57 -20.41 15.03 9.34
C LEU A 57 -20.40 16.04 8.17
N THR A 58 -20.43 17.34 8.45
CA THR A 58 -20.38 18.41 7.43
C THR A 58 -19.08 18.37 6.62
N GLU A 59 -17.95 18.14 7.29
CA GLU A 59 -16.64 18.00 6.65
C GLU A 59 -16.55 16.71 5.82
N LYS A 60 -17.13 15.61 6.31
CA LYS A 60 -17.22 14.34 5.57
C LYS A 60 -18.02 14.50 4.29
N ILE A 61 -19.20 15.14 4.36
CA ILE A 61 -20.02 15.46 3.19
C ILE A 61 -19.23 16.36 2.22
N GLY A 62 -18.59 17.41 2.73
CA GLY A 62 -17.78 18.32 1.91
C GLY A 62 -16.65 17.60 1.17
N LEU A 63 -15.91 16.73 1.85
CA LEU A 63 -14.85 15.92 1.26
C LEU A 63 -15.38 14.93 0.22
N TYR A 64 -16.48 14.25 0.53
CA TYR A 64 -17.13 13.34 -0.41
C TYR A 64 -17.56 14.06 -1.68
N CYS A 65 -18.19 15.24 -1.57
CA CYS A 65 -18.55 16.07 -2.72
C CYS A 65 -17.31 16.51 -3.52
N LYS A 66 -16.26 17.00 -2.84
CA LYS A 66 -15.00 17.37 -3.49
C LYS A 66 -14.38 16.22 -4.28
N GLN A 67 -14.44 15.02 -3.71
CA GLN A 67 -13.93 13.81 -4.34
C GLN A 67 -14.74 13.41 -5.57
N MET A 68 -16.08 13.47 -5.49
CA MET A 68 -16.98 13.23 -6.63
C MET A 68 -16.75 14.24 -7.75
N LEU A 69 -16.41 15.49 -7.40
CA LEU A 69 -16.07 16.55 -8.35
C LEU A 69 -14.60 16.53 -8.81
N ASN A 70 -13.80 15.53 -8.40
CA ASN A 70 -12.37 15.42 -8.69
C ASN A 70 -11.52 16.65 -8.31
N VAL A 71 -11.93 17.40 -7.28
CA VAL A 71 -11.09 18.46 -6.71
C VAL A 71 -9.82 17.83 -6.13
N ASN A 72 -8.67 18.41 -6.45
CA ASN A 72 -7.35 17.91 -6.03
C ASN A 72 -6.73 18.89 -5.02
N ASP A 73 -7.23 18.86 -3.79
CA ASP A 73 -6.59 19.48 -2.64
C ASP A 73 -5.79 18.46 -1.82
N ARG A 74 -5.08 18.92 -0.80
CA ARG A 74 -4.23 18.05 0.03
C ARG A 74 -5.00 16.90 0.67
N GLU A 75 -6.21 17.14 1.18
CA GLU A 75 -6.99 16.12 1.90
C GLU A 75 -7.58 15.07 0.94
N THR A 76 -8.13 15.52 -0.18
CA THR A 76 -8.64 14.65 -1.23
C THR A 76 -7.54 13.83 -1.90
N MET A 77 -6.35 14.40 -2.09
CA MET A 77 -5.18 13.64 -2.57
C MET A 77 -4.76 12.54 -1.59
N TYR A 78 -4.87 12.78 -0.27
CA TYR A 78 -4.62 11.73 0.70
C TYR A 78 -5.67 10.63 0.62
N LEU A 79 -6.96 10.95 0.67
CA LEU A 79 -8.02 9.93 0.58
C LEU A 79 -7.88 9.10 -0.70
N LYS A 80 -7.61 9.75 -1.83
CA LYS A 80 -7.30 9.06 -3.08
C LYS A 80 -6.12 8.11 -2.91
N SER A 81 -5.01 8.50 -2.28
CA SER A 81 -3.87 7.57 -2.11
C SER A 81 -4.23 6.31 -1.31
N TYR A 82 -5.14 6.40 -0.33
CA TYR A 82 -5.65 5.21 0.36
C TYR A 82 -6.50 4.34 -0.54
N GLU A 83 -7.46 4.91 -1.28
CA GLU A 83 -8.29 4.16 -2.23
C GLU A 83 -7.46 3.44 -3.28
N ILE A 84 -6.37 4.08 -3.69
CA ILE A 84 -5.42 3.51 -4.62
C ILE A 84 -4.69 2.33 -3.97
N GLU A 85 -4.19 2.48 -2.75
CA GLU A 85 -3.49 1.41 -2.03
C GLU A 85 -4.42 0.22 -1.72
N THR A 86 -5.61 0.48 -1.16
CA THR A 86 -6.61 -0.56 -0.90
C THR A 86 -7.07 -1.21 -2.19
N GLY A 87 -7.32 -0.43 -3.25
CA GLY A 87 -7.68 -0.94 -4.58
C GLY A 87 -6.61 -1.84 -5.17
N PHE A 88 -5.34 -1.44 -5.10
CA PHE A 88 -4.19 -2.26 -5.51
C PHE A 88 -4.20 -3.60 -4.80
N TYR A 89 -4.29 -3.60 -3.46
CA TYR A 89 -4.23 -4.84 -2.70
C TYR A 89 -5.47 -5.72 -2.89
N LYS A 90 -6.67 -5.13 -2.99
CA LYS A 90 -7.93 -5.85 -3.22
C LYS A 90 -7.98 -6.56 -4.56
N THR A 91 -7.50 -5.91 -5.61
CA THR A 91 -7.79 -6.33 -6.99
C THR A 91 -6.55 -6.81 -7.73
N PHE A 92 -5.42 -6.14 -7.54
CA PHE A 92 -4.29 -6.24 -8.47
C PHE A 92 -3.09 -7.00 -7.91
N SER A 93 -2.87 -6.95 -6.59
CA SER A 93 -1.71 -7.58 -5.93
C SER A 93 -1.51 -9.05 -6.31
N GLN A 94 -2.59 -9.81 -6.49
CA GLN A 94 -2.59 -11.22 -6.90
C GLN A 94 -2.07 -11.47 -8.33
N TYR A 95 -2.13 -10.47 -9.21
CA TYR A 95 -1.67 -10.56 -10.59
C TYR A 95 -0.23 -10.05 -10.78
N VAL A 96 0.36 -9.48 -9.73
CA VAL A 96 1.71 -8.95 -9.78
C VAL A 96 2.69 -10.11 -9.93
N GLN A 97 3.43 -10.10 -11.03
CA GLN A 97 4.50 -11.06 -11.30
C GLN A 97 5.87 -10.41 -11.15
N GLY A 98 6.85 -11.19 -10.68
CA GLY A 98 8.23 -10.75 -10.54
C GLY A 98 8.52 -9.84 -9.34
N LEU A 99 7.50 -9.40 -8.59
CA LEU A 99 7.64 -8.64 -7.34
C LEU A 99 7.03 -9.42 -6.18
N LYS A 100 7.69 -9.41 -5.02
CA LYS A 100 7.12 -9.92 -3.78
C LYS A 100 6.22 -8.84 -3.19
N VAL A 101 4.91 -9.11 -3.19
CA VAL A 101 3.91 -8.28 -2.52
C VAL A 101 3.58 -8.93 -1.16
N PRO A 102 3.41 -8.15 -0.09
CA PRO A 102 3.05 -8.73 1.21
C PRO A 102 1.70 -9.42 1.11
N LYS A 103 1.56 -10.59 1.72
CA LYS A 103 0.27 -11.24 1.85
C LYS A 103 -0.69 -10.34 2.63
N VAL A 104 -1.90 -10.18 2.14
CA VAL A 104 -2.93 -9.36 2.81
C VAL A 104 -3.89 -10.26 3.57
N TYR A 105 -4.05 -9.97 4.86
CA TYR A 105 -4.93 -10.73 5.75
C TYR A 105 -6.30 -10.08 5.89
N TYR A 106 -6.36 -8.74 5.85
CA TYR A 106 -7.60 -8.00 6.00
C TYR A 106 -7.53 -6.65 5.31
N ILE A 107 -8.64 -6.27 4.66
CA ILE A 107 -8.82 -4.95 4.06
C ILE A 107 -10.21 -4.43 4.44
N TYR A 108 -10.26 -3.20 4.92
CA TYR A 108 -11.49 -2.44 5.12
C TYR A 108 -11.32 -1.04 4.58
N GLU A 109 -12.38 -0.54 3.95
CA GLU A 109 -12.44 0.76 3.32
C GLU A 109 -13.84 1.31 3.45
N ASN A 110 -13.94 2.52 3.99
CA ASN A 110 -15.14 3.32 4.01
C ASN A 110 -14.77 4.76 3.69
N VAL A 111 -14.85 5.07 2.40
CA VAL A 111 -14.48 6.37 1.83
C VAL A 111 -15.26 7.51 2.49
N PHE A 112 -16.58 7.37 2.61
CA PHE A 112 -17.41 8.42 3.20
C PHE A 112 -17.07 8.68 4.67
N GLN A 113 -16.73 7.63 5.43
CA GLN A 113 -16.32 7.77 6.83
C GLN A 113 -14.85 8.15 6.98
N ASN A 114 -14.07 8.23 5.88
CA ASN A 114 -12.62 8.42 5.89
C ASN A 114 -11.91 7.37 6.76
N GLU A 115 -12.33 6.11 6.64
CA GLU A 115 -11.77 4.98 7.38
C GLU A 115 -11.14 3.96 6.44
N PHE A 116 -9.88 3.63 6.67
CA PHE A 116 -9.15 2.62 5.91
C PHE A 116 -8.35 1.75 6.88
N LYS A 117 -8.46 0.43 6.74
CA LYS A 117 -7.68 -0.52 7.54
C LYS A 117 -7.09 -1.56 6.62
N LEU A 118 -5.82 -1.86 6.84
CA LEU A 118 -5.10 -2.84 6.07
C LEU A 118 -4.21 -3.64 7.02
N VAL A 119 -4.40 -4.96 7.03
CA VAL A 119 -3.58 -5.89 7.80
C VAL A 119 -2.83 -6.79 6.83
N MET A 120 -1.50 -6.79 6.92
CA MET A 120 -0.63 -7.46 5.95
C MET A 120 0.55 -8.16 6.63
N GLU A 121 1.21 -9.01 5.87
CA GLU A 121 2.47 -9.66 6.22
C GLU A 121 3.53 -8.64 6.64
N ASP A 122 4.24 -8.95 7.72
CA ASP A 122 5.42 -8.20 8.12
C ASP A 122 6.64 -8.62 7.28
N LEU A 123 7.15 -7.68 6.48
CA LEU A 123 8.35 -7.85 5.66
C LEU A 123 9.61 -7.31 6.36
N SER A 124 9.61 -7.08 7.67
CA SER A 124 10.79 -6.56 8.39
C SER A 124 11.99 -7.50 8.35
N TYR A 125 11.78 -8.79 8.05
CA TYR A 125 12.86 -9.75 7.82
C TYR A 125 13.61 -9.50 6.51
N CYS A 126 12.98 -8.79 5.56
CA CYS A 126 13.62 -8.38 4.32
C CYS A 126 14.48 -7.13 4.56
N ASP A 127 15.62 -7.05 3.85
CA ASP A 127 16.45 -5.85 3.81
C ASP A 127 15.59 -4.64 3.37
N ASN A 128 15.32 -3.73 4.31
CA ASN A 128 14.79 -2.42 3.96
C ASN A 128 15.91 -1.64 3.22
N GLY A 129 15.57 -0.99 2.10
CA GLY A 129 16.56 -0.37 1.21
C GLY A 129 17.67 0.39 1.95
N GLN A 130 18.93 0.23 1.53
CA GLN A 130 20.07 0.57 2.39
C GLN A 130 20.18 2.09 2.60
N LYS A 131 20.49 2.50 3.84
CA LYS A 131 20.84 3.87 4.21
C LYS A 131 21.92 4.49 3.31
N PHE A 132 22.74 3.66 2.67
CA PHE A 132 23.86 4.03 1.82
C PHE A 132 23.65 3.75 0.31
N GLY A 133 22.41 3.50 -0.13
CA GLY A 133 22.09 3.20 -1.53
C GLY A 133 21.94 1.70 -1.79
N PHE A 134 21.98 1.27 -3.06
CA PHE A 134 21.90 -0.14 -3.43
C PHE A 134 23.20 -0.55 -4.12
N SER A 135 23.71 -1.75 -3.82
CA SER A 135 24.78 -2.34 -4.63
C SER A 135 24.29 -2.54 -6.07
N LEU A 136 25.21 -2.50 -7.04
CA LEU A 136 24.87 -2.71 -8.46
C LEU A 136 24.06 -3.99 -8.69
N LYS A 137 24.39 -5.08 -7.97
CA LYS A 137 23.63 -6.34 -8.02
C LYS A 137 22.18 -6.13 -7.56
N LYS A 138 21.96 -5.49 -6.41
CA LYS A 138 20.60 -5.21 -5.91
C LYS A 138 19.83 -4.28 -6.85
N SER A 139 20.46 -3.23 -7.37
CA SER A 139 19.86 -2.31 -8.34
C SER A 139 19.42 -3.03 -9.62
N ARG A 140 20.25 -3.94 -10.16
CA ARG A 140 19.88 -4.75 -11.33
C ARG A 140 18.67 -5.63 -11.05
N ILE A 141 18.55 -6.20 -9.85
CA ILE A 141 17.37 -6.97 -9.47
C ILE A 141 16.15 -6.05 -9.38
N CYS A 142 16.24 -4.88 -8.74
CA CYS A 142 15.14 -3.88 -8.72
C CYS A 142 14.65 -3.58 -10.14
N LEU A 143 15.57 -3.24 -11.03
CA LEU A 143 15.26 -2.85 -12.40
C LEU A 143 14.65 -4.01 -13.19
N LYS A 144 15.16 -5.24 -13.02
CA LYS A 144 14.60 -6.42 -13.66
C LYS A 144 13.16 -6.68 -13.21
N GLN A 145 12.91 -6.65 -11.90
CA GLN A 145 11.57 -6.89 -11.36
C GLN A 145 10.59 -5.77 -11.77
N LEU A 146 11.05 -4.52 -11.76
CA LEU A 146 10.28 -3.38 -12.24
C LEU A 146 9.96 -3.50 -13.74
N ALA A 147 10.93 -3.92 -14.56
CA ALA A 147 10.72 -4.16 -15.98
C ALA A 147 9.72 -5.31 -16.23
N MET A 148 9.80 -6.41 -15.46
CA MET A 148 8.82 -7.51 -15.52
C MET A 148 7.41 -7.02 -15.16
N PHE A 149 7.30 -6.24 -14.08
CA PHE A 149 6.06 -5.62 -13.67
C PHE A 149 5.47 -4.75 -14.79
N HIS A 150 6.26 -3.85 -15.38
CA HIS A 150 5.79 -3.02 -16.49
C HIS A 150 5.41 -3.84 -17.71
N ALA A 151 6.25 -4.79 -18.14
CA ALA A 151 6.02 -5.61 -19.32
C ALA A 151 4.71 -6.42 -19.21
N ALA A 152 4.45 -7.04 -18.04
CA ALA A 152 3.23 -7.80 -17.79
C ALA A 152 1.96 -6.95 -17.89
N ASN A 153 2.07 -5.64 -17.67
CA ASN A 153 0.93 -4.73 -17.63
C ASN A 153 0.89 -3.73 -18.79
N TRP A 154 1.89 -3.73 -19.67
CA TRP A 154 2.04 -2.75 -20.75
C TRP A 154 0.93 -2.84 -21.80
N MET A 155 0.54 -4.06 -22.17
CA MET A 155 -0.40 -4.33 -23.28
C MET A 155 -1.86 -4.50 -22.83
N ASN A 156 -2.12 -4.75 -21.54
CA ASN A 156 -3.47 -4.87 -20.99
C ASN A 156 -3.65 -4.04 -19.69
N PRO A 157 -3.38 -2.73 -19.72
CA PRO A 157 -3.45 -1.89 -18.52
C PRO A 157 -4.85 -1.87 -17.86
N ALA A 158 -5.91 -2.18 -18.61
CA ALA A 158 -7.30 -1.98 -18.21
C ALA A 158 -8.14 -3.26 -18.03
N LYS A 159 -7.66 -4.46 -18.39
CA LYS A 159 -8.52 -5.67 -18.36
C LYS A 159 -8.73 -6.25 -16.96
N ASN A 160 -7.75 -6.11 -16.07
CA ASN A 160 -7.81 -6.70 -14.72
C ASN A 160 -8.06 -5.68 -13.61
N VAL A 161 -8.08 -4.39 -13.96
CA VAL A 161 -8.17 -3.26 -13.04
C VAL A 161 -8.81 -2.16 -13.86
N GLY A 162 -10.08 -1.81 -13.59
CA GLY A 162 -10.82 -0.82 -14.36
C GLY A 162 -9.96 0.41 -14.66
N GLY A 163 -10.06 0.95 -15.89
CA GLY A 163 -9.04 1.74 -16.59
C GLY A 163 -8.38 2.94 -15.86
N LYS A 164 -8.82 3.29 -14.66
CA LYS A 164 -8.26 4.34 -13.82
C LYS A 164 -6.97 3.95 -13.09
N PHE A 165 -6.60 2.66 -12.98
CA PHE A 165 -5.42 2.24 -12.21
C PHE A 165 -4.11 2.87 -12.70
N TRP A 166 -3.93 3.06 -14.01
CA TRP A 166 -2.73 3.69 -14.57
C TRP A 166 -2.76 5.22 -14.54
N ASP A 167 -3.95 5.82 -14.63
CA ASP A 167 -4.16 7.26 -14.38
C ASP A 167 -3.78 7.63 -12.92
N ILE A 168 -4.00 6.66 -12.03
CA ILE A 168 -3.69 6.66 -10.61
C ILE A 168 -2.21 6.30 -10.35
N GLY A 169 -1.65 5.36 -11.13
CA GLY A 169 -0.29 4.84 -11.01
C GLY A 169 0.78 5.91 -11.14
N GLY A 170 0.44 7.02 -11.82
CA GLY A 170 1.25 8.25 -11.81
C GLY A 170 1.66 8.69 -10.40
N TYR A 171 0.79 8.53 -9.40
CA TYR A 171 1.10 8.85 -8.00
C TYR A 171 2.30 8.06 -7.44
N TRP A 172 2.48 6.82 -7.90
CA TRP A 172 3.58 5.93 -7.49
C TRP A 172 4.81 6.04 -8.39
N THR A 173 4.63 6.42 -9.66
CA THR A 173 5.70 6.46 -10.68
C THR A 173 6.26 7.86 -10.96
N GLY A 174 5.91 8.88 -10.17
CA GLY A 174 6.57 10.20 -10.23
C GLY A 174 5.70 11.41 -10.56
N THR A 175 4.37 11.31 -10.46
CA THR A 175 3.49 12.50 -10.46
C THR A 175 3.26 13.05 -9.06
N LYS A 176 4.16 12.79 -8.10
CA LYS A 176 4.46 13.78 -7.06
C LYS A 176 5.08 15.02 -7.72
N ARG A 177 4.34 15.69 -8.60
CA ARG A 177 4.47 17.14 -8.64
C ARG A 177 3.83 17.57 -7.33
N GLU A 178 4.65 17.96 -6.36
CA GLU A 178 4.22 18.97 -5.40
C GLU A 178 3.46 20.02 -6.22
N GLY A 179 2.16 20.15 -5.94
CA GLY A 179 1.20 20.69 -6.90
C GLY A 179 1.72 21.97 -7.55
N PRO A 180 1.74 22.09 -8.88
CA PRO A 180 2.20 23.33 -9.47
C PRO A 180 0.98 24.25 -9.57
N ASN A 181 1.20 25.50 -9.17
CA ASN A 181 0.66 26.62 -9.92
C ASN A 181 0.58 26.24 -11.42
N TYR A 182 -0.62 26.36 -11.99
CA TYR A 182 -0.86 26.74 -13.38
C TYR A 182 0.32 26.60 -14.36
N TYR A 183 0.27 25.64 -15.28
CA TYR A 183 0.79 25.87 -16.64
C TYR A 183 -0.03 25.04 -17.65
N PRO A 184 -0.84 25.68 -18.51
CA PRO A 184 -1.67 25.00 -19.48
C PRO A 184 -0.91 24.80 -20.79
N PHE A 185 0.28 24.21 -20.79
CA PHE A 185 0.97 23.86 -22.03
C PHE A 185 2.05 22.84 -21.70
N LEU A 186 1.91 21.62 -22.23
CA LEU A 186 2.96 20.66 -22.62
C LEU A 186 2.28 19.29 -22.80
N LYS A 187 1.56 19.16 -23.93
CA LYS A 187 1.41 17.88 -24.61
C LYS A 187 2.76 17.57 -25.25
N GLY A 188 3.35 16.43 -24.93
CA GLY A 188 4.50 15.91 -25.67
C GLY A 188 5.57 15.35 -24.74
N ALA A 189 5.65 14.02 -24.76
CA ALA A 189 6.83 13.19 -24.56
C ALA A 189 7.84 13.56 -23.44
N GLY A 190 8.05 12.58 -22.55
CA GLY A 190 9.36 12.32 -21.95
C GLY A 190 9.66 13.14 -20.71
N HIS A 191 9.87 12.42 -19.60
CA HIS A 191 10.89 12.63 -18.57
C HIS A 191 10.35 12.06 -17.25
N VAL A 192 10.69 10.78 -16.99
CA VAL A 192 10.48 10.13 -15.71
C VAL A 192 11.74 10.35 -14.89
N PHE A 193 11.71 11.33 -13.99
CA PHE A 193 12.69 11.48 -12.92
C PHE A 193 12.22 10.65 -11.73
N ILE A 194 13.03 9.68 -11.33
CA ILE A 194 12.77 8.80 -10.18
C ILE A 194 13.32 9.48 -8.93
N GLU A 195 12.45 10.06 -8.11
CA GLU A 195 12.82 10.51 -6.76
C GLU A 195 12.11 9.69 -5.67
N ARG A 196 12.89 9.44 -4.62
CA ARG A 196 12.69 8.41 -3.58
C ARG A 196 11.37 8.54 -2.82
N LYS A 197 10.71 7.40 -2.63
CA LYS A 197 10.29 6.81 -1.34
C LYS A 197 9.17 5.83 -1.64
N HIS A 198 9.45 4.53 -1.54
CA HIS A 198 8.61 3.40 -1.12
C HIS A 198 9.40 2.16 -1.55
N ALA A 199 9.93 1.43 -0.57
CA ALA A 199 10.82 0.31 -0.82
C ALA A 199 10.04 -0.88 -1.39
N LEU A 200 10.35 -1.26 -2.63
CA LEU A 200 10.08 -2.58 -3.17
C LEU A 200 11.12 -3.55 -2.57
N TYR A 201 10.65 -4.68 -2.05
CA TYR A 201 11.51 -5.68 -1.41
C TYR A 201 12.05 -6.69 -2.44
N ILE A 202 13.32 -7.07 -2.26
CA ILE A 202 14.08 -7.97 -3.13
C ILE A 202 14.73 -9.06 -2.27
N GLU A 203 14.51 -10.33 -2.61
CA GLU A 203 15.29 -11.45 -2.07
C GLU A 203 16.34 -11.94 -3.09
N LYS A 204 17.43 -12.50 -2.55
CA LYS A 204 18.49 -13.17 -3.31
C LYS A 204 17.93 -14.43 -3.98
N ILE A 205 18.10 -14.53 -5.29
CA ILE A 205 18.27 -15.82 -6.00
C ILE A 205 19.77 -16.12 -6.01
#